data_AF-A0A6P1W1S0-F1
#
_entry.id   AF-A0A6P1W1S0-F1
#
_cell.length_a   1.000
_cell.length_b   1.000
_cell.length_c   1.000
_cell.angle_alpha   90.00
_cell.angle_beta   90.00
_cell.angle_gamma   90.00
#
_symmetry.space_group_name_H-M   'P 1'
#
loop_
_entity.id
_entity.type
_entity.pdbx_description
1 polymer ?
#
loop_
_entity_poly.entity_id
_entity_poly.type
_entity_poly.pdbx_seq_one_letter_code
_entity_poly.pdbx_strand_id
1 'polypeptide(L)'
;MLKKTFLFIATILTATSATTGYGEPDSLKGKVNLATFLDWFNNAEKYVHVKGLIVLDLIPVIFLTIQAVLFFKDRQKIKGLFTLLALLANLIGVFLVIQYAYPIASQMVGWTSDKVPSDWVSLKDDWLKYIGLHSLMGVLGWLCFVITYFVSEGKNTEVKRLSRFLNFSKNALAFFLTFVMGLSAARLYDFYFFPITYEISGVTLIEMHRPLDLAIRIIGPILFTFIVSLEVLLAALFFIEKSKTKGWLIIAVLIFLLCDTYIALQYNRPINDLFLTWTPTTIPTNWKIIRDEWLSYHLYRDIFMILGLISILLIYFVKRNKSVKQVYDI
;
A
#
# COMPACT_ATOMS: atom_id res chain seq x y z
N MET A 1 7.56 -21.10 -15.58
CA MET A 1 6.46 -20.11 -15.57
C MET A 1 5.84 -20.00 -14.18
N LEU A 2 5.39 -21.11 -13.59
CA LEU A 2 4.77 -21.18 -12.25
C LEU A 2 5.50 -20.38 -11.16
N LYS A 3 6.81 -20.55 -10.97
CA LYS A 3 7.59 -19.82 -9.95
C LYS A 3 7.53 -18.29 -10.10
N LYS A 4 7.51 -17.79 -11.33
CA LYS A 4 7.45 -16.35 -11.63
C LYS A 4 6.07 -15.78 -11.33
N THR A 5 5.03 -16.53 -11.70
CA THR A 5 3.64 -16.21 -11.35
C THR A 5 3.44 -16.23 -9.84
N PHE A 6 3.99 -17.24 -9.15
CA PHE A 6 3.90 -17.34 -7.69
C PHE A 6 4.59 -16.17 -6.99
N LEU A 7 5.81 -15.81 -7.41
CA LEU A 7 6.51 -14.63 -6.91
C LEU A 7 5.68 -13.36 -7.11
N PHE A 8 5.06 -13.18 -8.29
CA PHE A 8 4.19 -12.04 -8.57
C PHE A 8 2.98 -11.97 -7.64
N ILE A 9 2.30 -13.09 -7.41
CA ILE A 9 1.14 -13.16 -6.50
C ILE A 9 1.57 -12.90 -5.05
N ALA A 10 2.66 -13.53 -4.60
CA ALA A 10 3.21 -13.32 -3.26
C ALA A 10 3.56 -11.84 -3.03
N THR A 11 4.04 -11.15 -4.06
CA THR A 11 4.36 -9.73 -4.03
C THR A 11 3.11 -8.89 -3.77
N ILE A 12 2.04 -9.11 -4.52
CA ILE A 12 0.77 -8.39 -4.30
C ILE A 12 0.23 -8.66 -2.89
N LEU A 13 0.20 -9.93 -2.47
CA LEU A 13 -0.31 -10.31 -1.14
C LEU A 13 0.55 -9.77 -0.01
N THR A 14 1.87 -9.73 -0.16
CA THR A 14 2.73 -9.16 0.91
C THR A 14 2.53 -7.65 1.02
N ALA A 15 2.24 -6.95 -0.09
CA ALA A 15 1.90 -5.54 -0.05
C ALA A 15 0.61 -5.27 0.74
N THR A 16 -0.36 -6.20 0.74
CA THR A 16 -1.57 -6.04 1.56
C THR A 16 -1.26 -6.08 3.06
N SER A 17 -0.22 -6.78 3.49
CA SER A 17 0.16 -6.75 4.91
C SER A 17 0.65 -5.38 5.39
N ALA A 18 1.01 -4.46 4.47
CA ALA A 18 1.38 -3.10 4.82
C ALA A 18 0.18 -2.21 5.20
N THR A 19 -1.05 -2.61 4.83
CA THR A 19 -2.27 -1.97 5.34
C THR A 19 -2.72 -2.61 6.66
N THR A 20 -3.46 -1.84 7.45
CA THR A 20 -4.05 -2.28 8.72
C THR A 20 -5.49 -2.77 8.56
N GLY A 21 -6.14 -2.50 7.42
CA GLY A 21 -7.58 -2.70 7.25
C GLY A 21 -8.47 -1.77 8.09
N TYR A 22 -7.93 -1.09 9.10
CA TYR A 22 -8.67 -0.13 9.93
C TYR A 22 -8.95 1.20 9.20
N GLY A 23 -8.20 1.52 8.14
CA GLY A 23 -8.33 2.77 7.40
C GLY A 23 -7.83 3.97 8.21
N GLU A 24 -6.79 4.65 7.70
CA GLU A 24 -6.22 5.93 8.18
C GLU A 24 -6.42 6.23 9.70
N PRO A 25 -5.96 5.35 10.61
CA PRO A 25 -6.12 5.52 12.07
C PRO A 25 -5.39 6.76 12.59
N ASP A 26 -4.48 7.33 11.81
CA ASP A 26 -3.81 8.60 12.09
C ASP A 26 -4.79 9.78 12.22
N SER A 27 -5.95 9.72 11.56
CA SER A 27 -7.02 10.70 11.74
C SER A 27 -7.63 10.68 13.15
N LEU A 28 -7.37 9.61 13.92
CA LEU A 28 -7.86 9.41 15.29
C LEU A 28 -6.81 9.73 16.36
N LYS A 29 -5.61 10.15 15.96
CA LYS A 29 -4.57 10.61 16.89
C LYS A 29 -4.93 11.99 17.43
N GLY A 30 -4.65 12.19 18.72
CA GLY A 30 -4.94 13.45 19.40
C GLY A 30 -6.39 13.59 19.86
N LYS A 31 -6.91 14.83 19.83
CA LYS A 31 -8.21 15.21 20.39
C LYS A 31 -9.34 14.89 19.42
N VAL A 32 -9.75 13.62 19.36
CA VAL A 32 -10.96 13.19 18.65
C VAL A 32 -12.16 13.13 19.60
N ASN A 33 -13.33 13.53 19.11
CA ASN A 33 -14.57 13.43 19.87
C ASN A 33 -14.85 11.95 20.22
N LEU A 34 -15.25 11.68 21.47
CA LEU A 34 -15.58 10.32 21.92
C LEU A 34 -16.64 9.65 21.02
N ALA A 35 -17.68 10.38 20.64
CA ALA A 35 -18.76 9.83 19.80
C ALA A 35 -18.23 9.42 18.42
N THR A 36 -17.36 10.24 17.83
CA THR A 36 -16.68 9.96 16.55
C THR A 36 -15.79 8.73 16.65
N PHE A 37 -15.00 8.63 17.72
CA PHE A 37 -14.17 7.44 17.96
C PHE A 37 -15.02 6.18 18.11
N LEU A 38 -16.07 6.21 18.93
CA LEU A 38 -16.93 5.04 19.16
C LEU A 38 -17.69 4.62 17.89
N ASP A 39 -18.22 5.58 17.13
CA ASP A 39 -18.90 5.29 15.87
C ASP A 39 -17.96 4.65 14.84
N TRP A 40 -16.74 5.20 14.68
CA TRP A 40 -15.74 4.58 13.82
C TRP A 40 -15.33 3.19 14.33
N PHE A 41 -14.93 3.07 15.60
CA PHE A 41 -14.38 1.85 16.18
C PHE A 41 -15.38 0.69 16.10
N ASN A 42 -16.63 0.93 16.49
CA ASN A 42 -17.69 -0.07 16.45
C ASN A 42 -18.00 -0.56 15.02
N ASN A 43 -17.78 0.27 14.01
CA ASN A 43 -17.94 -0.13 12.62
C ASN A 43 -16.69 -0.80 12.05
N ALA A 44 -15.50 -0.33 12.40
CA ALA A 44 -14.23 -0.90 11.98
C ALA A 44 -14.02 -2.33 12.50
N GLU A 45 -14.28 -2.55 13.78
CA GLU A 45 -14.05 -3.83 14.45
C GLU A 45 -14.86 -5.00 13.86
N LYS A 46 -16.03 -4.72 13.28
CA LYS A 46 -16.85 -5.74 12.59
C LYS A 46 -16.09 -6.43 11.45
N TYR A 47 -15.16 -5.71 10.81
CA TYR A 47 -14.43 -6.19 9.65
C TYR A 47 -13.02 -6.64 10.00
N VAL A 48 -12.30 -5.88 10.82
CA VAL A 48 -10.84 -6.07 10.93
C VAL A 48 -10.45 -7.26 11.81
N HIS A 49 -11.25 -7.63 12.81
CA HIS A 49 -10.85 -8.67 13.78
C HIS A 49 -10.51 -10.02 13.11
N VAL A 50 -11.50 -10.76 12.60
CA VAL A 50 -11.22 -12.09 12.02
C VAL A 50 -10.77 -12.00 10.56
N LYS A 51 -11.37 -11.10 9.77
CA LYS A 51 -11.04 -11.01 8.33
C LYS A 51 -9.67 -10.38 8.12
N GLY A 52 -9.28 -9.39 8.92
CA GLY A 52 -7.96 -8.78 8.88
C GLY A 52 -6.87 -9.82 9.12
N LEU A 53 -6.97 -10.59 10.21
CA LEU A 53 -5.98 -11.60 10.56
C LEU A 53 -5.83 -12.70 9.48
N ILE A 54 -6.93 -13.08 8.82
CA ILE A 54 -6.88 -14.06 7.73
C ILE A 54 -6.29 -13.45 6.46
N VAL A 55 -6.84 -12.32 6.01
CA VAL A 55 -6.54 -11.74 4.69
C VAL A 55 -5.20 -11.01 4.68
N LEU A 56 -4.91 -10.21 5.70
CA LEU A 56 -3.73 -9.34 5.77
C LEU A 56 -2.51 -10.07 6.32
N ASP A 57 -2.69 -11.15 7.07
CA ASP A 57 -1.57 -11.82 7.74
C ASP A 57 -1.41 -13.29 7.36
N LEU A 58 -2.42 -14.14 7.60
CA LEU A 58 -2.29 -15.58 7.39
C LEU A 58 -2.00 -15.94 5.92
N ILE A 59 -2.72 -15.32 4.98
CA ILE A 59 -2.50 -15.54 3.55
C ILE A 59 -1.06 -15.13 3.15
N PRO A 60 -0.58 -13.91 3.44
CA PRO A 60 0.82 -13.55 3.17
C PRO A 60 1.84 -14.49 3.81
N VAL A 61 1.65 -14.93 5.06
CA VAL A 61 2.54 -15.89 5.75
C VAL A 61 2.70 -17.19 4.96
N ILE A 62 1.60 -17.76 4.46
CA ILE A 62 1.63 -18.99 3.65
C ILE A 62 2.44 -18.76 2.37
N PHE A 63 2.19 -17.66 1.67
CA PHE A 63 2.90 -17.36 0.42
C PHE A 63 4.39 -17.08 0.63
N LEU A 64 4.74 -16.32 1.67
CA LEU A 64 6.14 -16.05 2.04
C LEU A 64 6.88 -17.34 2.43
N THR A 65 6.22 -18.25 3.16
CA THR A 65 6.79 -19.55 3.53
C THR A 65 7.13 -20.38 2.29
N ILE A 66 6.15 -20.53 1.37
CA ILE A 66 6.37 -21.26 0.12
C ILE A 66 7.48 -20.59 -0.71
N GLN A 67 7.48 -19.26 -0.80
CA GLN A 67 8.49 -18.53 -1.57
C GLN A 67 9.89 -18.67 -0.98
N ALA A 68 10.05 -18.67 0.34
CA ALA A 68 11.32 -18.92 1.02
C ALA A 68 11.85 -20.32 0.67
N VAL A 69 11.00 -21.34 0.78
CA VAL A 69 11.34 -22.73 0.41
C VAL A 69 11.79 -22.81 -1.05
N LEU A 70 11.08 -22.15 -1.98
CA LEU A 70 11.45 -22.11 -3.39
C LEU A 70 12.82 -21.45 -3.60
N PHE A 71 13.11 -20.33 -2.93
CA PHE A 71 14.42 -19.67 -3.05
C PHE A 71 15.56 -20.53 -2.50
N PHE A 72 15.38 -21.19 -1.35
CA PHE A 72 16.41 -22.08 -0.80
C PHE A 72 16.62 -23.32 -1.68
N LYS A 73 15.55 -23.92 -2.21
CA LYS A 73 15.62 -25.03 -3.17
C LYS A 73 16.43 -24.66 -4.42
N ASP A 74 16.27 -23.42 -4.89
CA ASP A 74 17.00 -22.88 -6.03
C ASP A 74 18.40 -22.35 -5.69
N ARG A 75 18.88 -22.61 -4.46
CA ARG A 75 20.18 -22.14 -3.93
C ARG A 75 20.33 -20.60 -3.92
N GLN A 76 19.22 -19.86 -3.95
CA GLN A 76 19.18 -18.39 -3.87
C GLN A 76 19.17 -17.93 -2.41
N LYS A 77 20.20 -18.31 -1.65
CA LYS A 77 20.24 -18.16 -0.17
C LYS A 77 19.92 -16.74 0.31
N ILE A 78 20.45 -15.71 -0.35
CA ILE A 78 20.23 -14.31 0.04
C ILE A 78 18.76 -13.91 -0.16
N LYS A 79 18.12 -14.31 -1.27
CA LYS A 79 16.69 -14.07 -1.47
C LYS A 79 15.85 -14.83 -0.45
N GLY A 80 16.19 -16.09 -0.19
CA GLY A 80 15.56 -16.89 0.85
C GLY A 80 15.64 -16.22 2.23
N LEU A 81 16.79 -15.66 2.59
CA LEU A 81 16.97 -14.91 3.83
C LEU A 81 16.07 -13.67 3.91
N PHE A 82 16.03 -12.84 2.86
CA PHE A 82 15.14 -11.67 2.83
C PHE A 82 13.67 -12.05 2.88
N THR A 83 13.26 -13.17 2.26
CA THR A 83 11.90 -13.70 2.39
C THR A 83 11.60 -14.18 3.81
N LEU A 84 12.57 -14.80 4.50
CA LEU A 84 12.40 -15.16 5.92
C LEU A 84 12.30 -13.94 6.83
N LEU A 85 13.06 -12.87 6.55
CA LEU A 85 12.92 -11.60 7.27
C LEU A 85 11.55 -10.97 7.05
N ALA A 86 11.04 -11.03 5.81
CA ALA A 86 9.69 -10.58 5.49
C ALA A 86 8.62 -11.39 6.26
N LEU A 87 8.78 -12.72 6.30
CA LEU A 87 7.92 -13.62 7.07
C LEU A 87 7.96 -13.31 8.57
N LEU A 88 9.16 -13.13 9.13
CA LEU A 88 9.34 -12.82 10.55
C LEU A 88 8.70 -11.49 10.92
N ALA A 89 8.89 -10.44 10.10
CA ALA A 89 8.26 -9.14 10.31
C ALA A 89 6.72 -9.28 10.35
N ASN A 90 6.14 -9.99 9.37
CA ASN A 90 4.70 -10.22 9.34
C ASN A 90 4.21 -10.99 10.60
N LEU A 91 4.91 -12.06 11.01
CA LEU A 91 4.58 -12.82 12.22
C LEU A 91 4.70 -11.98 13.51
N ILE A 92 5.67 -11.07 13.60
CA ILE A 92 5.77 -10.11 14.72
C ILE A 92 4.55 -9.17 14.71
N GLY A 93 4.14 -8.68 13.54
CA GLY A 93 2.89 -7.91 13.40
C GLY A 93 1.69 -8.67 13.96
N VAL A 94 1.48 -9.91 13.53
CA VAL A 94 0.39 -10.77 14.02
C VAL A 94 0.45 -10.93 15.53
N PHE A 95 1.64 -11.21 16.06
CA PHE A 95 1.84 -11.35 17.49
C PHE A 95 1.44 -10.08 18.24
N LEU A 96 1.83 -8.89 17.74
CA LEU A 96 1.46 -7.62 18.36
C LEU A 96 -0.06 -7.42 18.41
N VAL A 97 -0.75 -7.77 17.32
CA VAL A 97 -2.22 -7.65 17.25
C VAL A 97 -2.88 -8.59 18.25
N ILE A 98 -2.53 -9.88 18.23
CA ILE A 98 -3.15 -10.90 19.10
C ILE A 98 -2.86 -10.61 20.58
N GLN A 99 -1.62 -10.25 20.93
CA GLN A 99 -1.21 -10.14 22.33
C GLN A 99 -1.55 -8.78 22.95
N TYR A 100 -1.61 -7.71 22.16
CA TYR A 100 -1.78 -6.37 22.70
C TYR A 100 -3.01 -5.65 22.14
N ALA A 101 -3.17 -5.57 20.83
CA ALA A 101 -4.28 -4.81 20.26
C ALA A 101 -5.65 -5.43 20.56
N TYR A 102 -5.82 -6.74 20.39
CA TYR A 102 -7.11 -7.42 20.60
C TYR A 102 -7.59 -7.42 22.05
N PRO A 103 -6.75 -7.68 23.07
CA PRO A 103 -7.18 -7.53 24.44
C PRO A 103 -7.68 -6.12 24.76
N ILE A 104 -7.04 -5.08 24.23
CA ILE A 104 -7.51 -3.70 24.41
C ILE A 104 -8.82 -3.47 23.65
N ALA A 105 -8.89 -3.89 22.38
CA ALA A 105 -10.10 -3.79 21.56
C ALA A 105 -11.31 -4.46 22.24
N SER A 106 -11.11 -5.64 22.83
CA SER A 106 -12.17 -6.38 23.54
C SER A 106 -12.72 -5.63 24.76
N GLN A 107 -11.91 -4.79 25.41
CA GLN A 107 -12.37 -3.93 26.49
C GLN A 107 -13.24 -2.79 25.99
N MET A 108 -13.02 -2.35 24.74
CA MET A 108 -13.76 -1.26 24.08
C MET A 108 -15.08 -1.71 23.46
N VAL A 109 -15.28 -3.01 23.29
CA VAL A 109 -16.52 -3.57 22.74
C VAL A 109 -17.71 -3.22 23.63
N GLY A 110 -18.72 -2.58 23.02
CA GLY A 110 -19.95 -2.20 23.72
C GLY A 110 -19.84 -0.90 24.51
N TRP A 111 -18.73 -0.15 24.39
CA TRP A 111 -18.66 1.20 24.93
C TRP A 111 -19.73 2.10 24.31
N THR A 112 -20.35 2.90 25.18
CA THR A 112 -21.28 3.97 24.84
C THR A 112 -20.82 5.26 25.48
N SER A 113 -21.32 6.42 25.02
CA SER A 113 -20.90 7.72 25.54
C SER A 113 -21.12 7.89 27.06
N ASP A 114 -22.08 7.17 27.63
CA ASP A 114 -22.41 7.13 29.06
C ASP A 114 -21.65 6.06 29.86
N LYS A 115 -20.99 5.10 29.21
CA LYS A 115 -20.34 3.93 29.85
C LYS A 115 -18.86 3.79 29.50
N VAL A 116 -18.22 4.89 29.10
CA VAL A 116 -16.80 4.89 28.79
C VAL A 116 -15.96 5.03 30.08
N PRO A 117 -14.85 4.29 30.26
CA PRO A 117 -13.93 4.49 31.37
C PRO A 117 -13.30 5.89 31.37
N SER A 118 -12.92 6.41 32.53
CA SER A 118 -12.28 7.74 32.63
C SER A 118 -10.91 7.82 31.92
N ASP A 119 -10.25 6.68 31.73
CA ASP A 119 -8.94 6.51 31.10
C ASP A 119 -9.02 6.08 29.63
N TRP A 120 -10.20 6.16 28.99
CA TRP A 120 -10.41 5.68 27.61
C TRP A 120 -9.48 6.27 26.57
N VAL A 121 -9.01 7.52 26.76
CA VAL A 121 -8.04 8.15 25.86
C VAL A 121 -6.72 7.36 25.88
N SER A 122 -6.28 6.93 27.07
CA SER A 122 -5.08 6.10 27.22
C SER A 122 -5.27 4.74 26.55
N LEU A 123 -6.41 4.08 26.78
CA LEU A 123 -6.72 2.79 26.14
C LEU A 123 -6.77 2.89 24.61
N LYS A 124 -7.42 3.94 24.09
CA LYS A 124 -7.43 4.25 22.65
C LYS A 124 -6.02 4.44 22.11
N ASP A 125 -5.21 5.26 22.77
CA ASP A 125 -3.87 5.60 22.28
C ASP A 125 -2.92 4.39 22.33
N ASP A 126 -3.02 3.55 23.36
CA ASP A 126 -2.30 2.28 23.43
C ASP A 126 -2.75 1.32 22.32
N TRP A 127 -4.06 1.21 22.08
CA TRP A 127 -4.58 0.42 20.97
C TRP A 127 -4.05 0.92 19.61
N LEU A 128 -4.15 2.23 19.33
CA LEU A 128 -3.63 2.87 18.12
C LEU A 128 -2.12 2.64 17.96
N LYS A 129 -1.36 2.66 19.05
CA LYS A 129 0.08 2.37 19.06
C LYS A 129 0.35 0.95 18.57
N TYR A 130 -0.34 -0.07 19.07
CA TYR A 130 -0.11 -1.45 18.64
C TYR A 130 -0.56 -1.72 17.21
N ILE A 131 -1.68 -1.13 16.78
CA ILE A 131 -2.10 -1.16 15.36
C ILE A 131 -1.06 -0.47 14.46
N GLY A 132 -0.52 0.67 14.89
CA GLY A 132 0.55 1.36 14.17
C GLY A 132 1.84 0.53 14.08
N LEU A 133 2.22 -0.18 15.15
CA LEU A 133 3.37 -1.09 15.12
C LEU A 133 3.14 -2.30 14.21
N HIS A 134 1.93 -2.86 14.17
CA HIS A 134 1.55 -3.90 13.20
C HIS A 134 1.72 -3.41 11.76
N SER A 135 1.19 -2.23 11.42
CA SER A 135 1.37 -1.63 10.09
C SER A 135 2.84 -1.47 9.73
N LEU A 136 3.64 -0.95 10.66
CA LEU A 136 5.08 -0.78 10.47
C LEU A 136 5.76 -2.11 10.17
N MET A 137 5.40 -3.19 10.87
CA MET A 137 5.93 -4.53 10.60
C MET A 137 5.52 -5.05 9.22
N GLY A 138 4.29 -4.79 8.79
CA GLY A 138 3.83 -5.07 7.43
C GLY A 138 4.65 -4.34 6.36
N VAL A 139 4.89 -3.04 6.55
CA VAL A 139 5.74 -2.22 5.67
C VAL A 139 7.17 -2.76 5.62
N LEU A 140 7.75 -3.12 6.77
CA LEU A 140 9.10 -3.72 6.83
C LEU A 140 9.13 -5.08 6.14
N GLY A 141 8.09 -5.89 6.30
CA GLY A 141 7.96 -7.18 5.64
C GLY A 141 7.90 -7.02 4.12
N TRP A 142 7.08 -6.09 3.65
CA TRP A 142 6.98 -5.73 2.24
C TRP A 142 8.32 -5.23 1.68
N LEU A 143 8.98 -4.30 2.38
CA LEU A 143 10.30 -3.79 2.01
C LEU A 143 11.32 -4.94 1.84
N CYS A 144 11.41 -5.83 2.85
CA CYS A 144 12.30 -6.99 2.81
C CYS A 144 11.99 -7.90 1.61
N PHE A 145 10.71 -8.11 1.30
CA PHE A 145 10.32 -8.97 0.19
C PHE A 145 10.65 -8.37 -1.17
N VAL A 146 10.39 -7.07 -1.39
CA VAL A 146 10.70 -6.40 -2.66
C VAL A 146 12.20 -6.41 -2.94
N ILE A 147 13.06 -6.36 -1.91
CA ILE A 147 14.52 -6.44 -2.07
C ILE A 147 14.94 -7.71 -2.82
N THR A 148 14.16 -8.80 -2.72
CA THR A 148 14.47 -10.07 -3.41
C THR A 148 14.52 -9.95 -4.94
N TYR A 149 13.81 -8.98 -5.53
CA TYR A 149 13.86 -8.68 -6.97
C TYR A 149 15.21 -8.09 -7.41
N PHE A 150 15.96 -7.52 -6.47
CA PHE A 150 17.20 -6.78 -6.73
C PHE A 150 18.46 -7.55 -6.35
N VAL A 151 18.31 -8.62 -5.57
CA VAL A 151 19.39 -9.55 -5.28
C VAL A 151 19.76 -10.31 -6.56
N SER A 152 20.97 -10.05 -7.07
CA SER A 152 21.51 -10.70 -8.27
C SER A 152 21.63 -12.22 -8.08
N GLU A 153 21.12 -12.99 -9.04
CA GLU A 153 21.51 -14.38 -9.23
C GLU A 153 22.94 -14.37 -9.80
N GLY A 154 23.92 -14.84 -9.03
CA GLY A 154 25.34 -14.50 -9.21
C GLY A 154 25.98 -14.70 -10.61
N LYS A 155 27.14 -14.06 -10.77
CA LYS A 155 28.21 -14.16 -11.80
C LYS A 155 27.86 -14.28 -13.29
N ASN A 156 26.61 -14.16 -13.71
CA ASN A 156 26.30 -14.17 -15.14
C ASN A 156 26.11 -12.77 -15.74
N THR A 157 26.99 -12.49 -16.71
CA THR A 157 26.90 -11.54 -17.81
C THR A 157 27.53 -10.15 -17.61
N GLU A 158 28.81 -10.11 -17.94
CA GLU A 158 29.38 -9.06 -18.78
C GLU A 158 28.39 -8.65 -19.88
N VAL A 159 27.82 -7.46 -19.77
CA VAL A 159 27.72 -6.41 -20.82
C VAL A 159 27.30 -5.13 -20.09
N LYS A 160 28.23 -4.18 -19.91
CA LYS A 160 27.89 -2.85 -19.35
C LYS A 160 27.57 -1.88 -20.49
N ARG A 161 26.34 -1.37 -20.52
CA ARG A 161 25.94 -0.21 -21.36
C ARG A 161 25.87 1.10 -20.56
N LEU A 162 25.62 1.01 -19.26
CA LEU A 162 25.68 2.11 -18.29
C LEU A 162 26.83 1.87 -17.30
N SER A 163 27.31 2.95 -16.66
CA SER A 163 28.29 2.84 -15.57
C SER A 163 27.73 1.98 -14.43
N ARG A 164 28.62 1.42 -13.58
CA ARG A 164 28.18 0.60 -12.43
C ARG A 164 27.25 1.40 -11.51
N PHE A 165 27.56 2.68 -11.30
CA PHE A 165 26.76 3.60 -10.50
C PHE A 165 25.36 3.81 -11.11
N LEU A 166 25.26 4.16 -12.39
CA LEU A 166 23.96 4.41 -13.04
C LEU A 166 23.06 3.16 -13.07
N ASN A 167 23.64 1.98 -13.25
CA ASN A 167 22.88 0.73 -13.13
C ASN A 167 22.33 0.50 -11.73
N PHE A 168 23.13 0.77 -10.70
CA PHE A 168 22.69 0.67 -9.31
C PHE A 168 21.57 1.67 -9.03
N SER A 169 21.76 2.95 -9.40
CA SER A 169 20.75 4.00 -9.17
C SER A 169 19.43 3.72 -9.90
N LYS A 170 19.47 3.23 -11.14
CA LYS A 170 18.27 2.82 -11.90
C LYS A 170 17.52 1.68 -11.19
N ASN A 171 18.25 0.69 -10.67
CA ASN A 171 17.64 -0.42 -9.95
C ASN A 171 17.05 0.06 -8.61
N ALA A 172 17.76 0.91 -7.87
CA ALA A 172 17.24 1.53 -6.65
C ALA A 172 15.99 2.37 -6.93
N LEU A 173 15.95 3.07 -8.06
CA LEU A 173 14.79 3.83 -8.52
C LEU A 173 13.59 2.93 -8.84
N ALA A 174 13.81 1.86 -9.61
CA ALA A 174 12.77 0.87 -9.91
C ALA A 174 12.22 0.21 -8.62
N PHE A 175 13.10 -0.08 -7.66
CA PHE A 175 12.74 -0.60 -6.34
C PHE A 175 11.80 0.37 -5.62
N PHE A 176 12.24 1.62 -5.47
CA PHE A 176 11.50 2.66 -4.77
C PHE A 176 10.11 2.87 -5.39
N LEU A 177 10.03 3.01 -6.72
CA LEU A 177 8.76 3.19 -7.41
C LEU A 177 7.85 1.96 -7.29
N THR A 178 8.40 0.74 -7.35
CA THR A 178 7.61 -0.49 -7.14
C THR A 178 7.04 -0.53 -5.73
N PHE A 179 7.84 -0.15 -4.73
CA PHE A 179 7.41 -0.08 -3.34
C PHE A 179 6.27 0.93 -3.15
N VAL A 180 6.43 2.16 -3.67
CA VAL A 180 5.40 3.21 -3.59
C VAL A 180 4.11 2.78 -4.28
N MET A 181 4.18 2.23 -5.51
CA MET A 181 3.01 1.71 -6.22
C MET A 181 2.33 0.56 -5.47
N GLY A 182 3.13 -0.27 -4.78
CA GLY A 182 2.63 -1.35 -3.93
C GLY A 182 1.78 -0.81 -2.76
N LEU A 183 2.27 0.22 -2.07
CA LEU A 183 1.52 0.85 -0.97
C LEU A 183 0.22 1.50 -1.47
N SER A 184 0.26 2.21 -2.59
CA SER A 184 -0.95 2.84 -3.14
C SER A 184 -1.99 1.82 -3.60
N ALA A 185 -1.55 0.72 -4.22
CA ALA A 185 -2.44 -0.35 -4.67
C ALA A 185 -3.08 -1.14 -3.51
N ALA A 186 -2.43 -1.19 -2.34
CA ALA A 186 -2.97 -1.87 -1.17
C ALA A 186 -4.33 -1.29 -0.71
N ARG A 187 -4.62 -0.02 -1.02
CA ARG A 187 -5.88 0.65 -0.69
C ARG A 187 -7.13 -0.01 -1.31
N LEU A 188 -7.00 -0.66 -2.49
CA LEU A 188 -8.14 -1.39 -3.06
C LEU A 188 -8.62 -2.51 -2.12
N TYR A 189 -7.69 -3.14 -1.41
CA TYR A 189 -8.03 -4.19 -0.45
C TYR A 189 -8.85 -3.62 0.71
N ASP A 190 -8.53 -2.40 1.14
CA ASP A 190 -9.31 -1.70 2.16
C ASP A 190 -10.75 -1.48 1.69
N PHE A 191 -10.96 -1.00 0.46
CA PHE A 191 -12.30 -0.82 -0.09
C PHE A 191 -13.12 -2.12 -0.15
N TYR A 192 -12.50 -3.22 -0.55
CA TYR A 192 -13.23 -4.47 -0.80
C TYR A 192 -13.48 -5.28 0.49
N PHE A 193 -12.47 -5.37 1.37
CA PHE A 193 -12.55 -6.22 2.56
C PHE A 193 -12.98 -5.46 3.82
N PHE A 194 -12.78 -4.14 3.85
CA PHE A 194 -13.01 -3.27 5.01
C PHE A 194 -13.81 -2.01 4.63
N PRO A 195 -15.10 -2.14 4.24
CA PRO A 195 -15.94 -1.03 3.78
C PRO A 195 -16.41 -0.10 4.92
N ILE A 196 -15.55 0.19 5.89
CA ILE A 196 -15.83 0.92 7.13
C ILE A 196 -16.47 2.28 6.84
N THR A 197 -15.97 2.99 5.83
CA THR A 197 -16.45 4.32 5.45
C THR A 197 -17.92 4.33 5.01
N TYR A 198 -18.45 3.20 4.55
CA TYR A 198 -19.88 3.07 4.19
C TYR A 198 -20.81 2.99 5.42
N GLU A 199 -20.28 2.64 6.59
CA GLU A 199 -21.07 2.35 7.78
C GLU A 199 -21.00 3.44 8.86
N ILE A 200 -19.95 4.28 8.85
CA ILE A 200 -19.82 5.40 9.79
C ILE A 200 -20.86 6.50 9.55
N SER A 201 -21.16 7.28 10.58
CA SER A 201 -22.03 8.46 10.50
C SER A 201 -21.39 9.60 9.70
N GLY A 202 -22.24 10.53 9.22
CA GLY A 202 -21.77 11.72 8.49
C GLY A 202 -20.89 12.64 9.35
N VAL A 203 -21.13 12.72 10.67
CA VAL A 203 -20.31 13.50 11.60
C VAL A 203 -18.91 12.89 11.69
N THR A 204 -18.84 11.58 11.91
CA THR A 204 -17.56 10.85 11.95
C THR A 204 -16.80 10.99 10.66
N LEU A 205 -17.49 10.86 9.51
CA LEU A 205 -16.91 11.04 8.19
C LEU A 205 -16.21 12.40 8.06
N ILE A 206 -16.89 13.51 8.36
CA ILE A 206 -16.29 14.85 8.19
C ILE A 206 -15.19 15.15 9.20
N GLU A 207 -15.31 14.65 10.43
CA GLU A 207 -14.30 14.87 11.47
C GLU A 207 -12.99 14.12 11.15
N MET A 208 -13.09 12.89 10.63
CA MET A 208 -11.92 12.12 10.21
C MET A 208 -11.33 12.62 8.88
N HIS A 209 -12.20 12.93 7.91
CA HIS A 209 -11.78 13.29 6.56
C HIS A 209 -11.06 14.65 6.49
N ARG A 210 -11.56 15.67 7.20
CA ARG A 210 -11.06 17.05 7.09
C ARG A 210 -9.56 17.21 7.38
N PRO A 211 -9.00 16.76 8.51
CA PRO A 211 -7.57 16.95 8.79
C PRO A 211 -6.69 16.26 7.76
N LEU A 212 -7.11 15.08 7.28
CA LEU A 212 -6.42 14.35 6.24
C LEU A 212 -6.47 15.09 4.89
N ASP A 213 -7.65 15.53 4.44
CA ASP A 213 -7.81 16.24 3.17
C ASP A 213 -6.94 17.51 3.14
N LEU A 214 -6.94 18.27 4.24
CA LEU A 214 -6.08 19.45 4.37
C LEU A 214 -4.59 19.10 4.28
N ALA A 215 -4.15 18.02 4.93
CA ALA A 215 -2.78 17.56 4.84
C ALA A 215 -2.41 17.14 3.40
N ILE A 216 -3.27 16.33 2.75
CA ILE A 216 -3.08 15.84 1.38
C ILE A 216 -3.05 16.99 0.37
N ARG A 217 -3.85 18.05 0.55
CA ARG A 217 -3.79 19.23 -0.33
C ARG A 217 -2.43 19.93 -0.32
N ILE A 218 -1.75 19.91 0.82
CA ILE A 218 -0.43 20.52 0.98
C ILE A 218 0.65 19.60 0.39
N ILE A 219 0.67 18.33 0.80
CA ILE A 219 1.75 17.41 0.42
C ILE A 219 1.56 16.76 -0.94
N GLY A 220 0.31 16.61 -1.39
CA GLY A 220 -0.08 15.87 -2.58
C GLY A 220 0.58 16.35 -3.86
N PRO A 221 0.53 17.67 -4.19
CA PRO A 221 1.21 18.19 -5.37
C PRO A 221 2.72 17.94 -5.36
N ILE A 222 3.37 18.08 -4.19
CA ILE A 222 4.82 17.87 -4.04
C ILE A 222 5.16 16.40 -4.30
N LEU A 223 4.45 15.48 -3.65
CA LEU A 223 4.64 14.03 -3.83
C LEU A 223 4.37 13.61 -5.26
N PHE A 224 3.29 14.11 -5.87
CA PHE A 224 2.93 13.82 -7.25
C PHE A 224 4.03 14.25 -8.23
N THR A 225 4.49 15.50 -8.16
CA THR A 225 5.57 15.99 -9.03
C THR A 225 6.86 15.21 -8.84
N PHE A 226 7.21 14.86 -7.60
CA PHE A 226 8.37 14.04 -7.31
C PHE A 226 8.26 12.64 -7.95
N ILE A 227 7.14 11.92 -7.74
CA ILE A 227 6.95 10.57 -8.29
C ILE A 227 6.93 10.57 -9.82
N VAL A 228 6.21 11.50 -10.46
CA VAL A 228 6.21 11.64 -11.93
C VAL A 228 7.63 11.88 -12.46
N SER A 229 8.41 12.72 -11.80
CA SER A 229 9.80 13.00 -12.22
C SER A 229 10.69 11.76 -12.17
N LEU A 230 10.52 10.94 -11.12
CA LEU A 230 11.21 9.67 -10.96
C LEU A 230 10.79 8.64 -12.01
N GLU A 231 9.51 8.56 -12.36
CA GLU A 231 9.00 7.67 -13.42
C GLU A 231 9.53 8.05 -14.80
N VAL A 232 9.50 9.35 -15.14
CA VAL A 232 10.07 9.87 -16.40
C VAL A 232 11.56 9.53 -16.49
N LEU A 233 12.32 9.74 -15.40
CA LEU A 233 13.73 9.39 -15.35
C LEU A 233 13.93 7.88 -15.56
N LEU A 234 13.15 7.02 -14.91
CA LEU A 234 13.25 5.58 -15.06
C LEU A 234 12.93 5.12 -16.49
N ALA A 235 11.89 5.68 -17.10
CA ALA A 235 11.53 5.40 -18.49
C ALA A 235 12.67 5.79 -19.45
N ALA A 236 13.23 7.00 -19.29
CA ALA A 236 14.36 7.49 -20.08
C ALA A 236 15.57 6.55 -19.97
N LEU A 237 15.92 6.11 -18.75
CA LEU A 237 17.01 5.16 -18.52
C LEU A 237 16.77 3.83 -19.24
N PHE A 238 15.55 3.29 -19.25
CA PHE A 238 15.25 2.07 -20.00
C PHE A 238 15.33 2.26 -21.52
N PHE A 239 14.93 3.42 -22.05
CA PHE A 239 15.07 3.73 -23.47
C PHE A 239 16.52 3.91 -23.90
N ILE A 240 17.35 4.58 -23.09
CA ILE A 240 18.80 4.72 -23.31
C ILE A 240 19.46 3.33 -23.40
N GLU A 241 19.04 2.39 -22.56
CA GLU A 241 19.53 1.01 -22.61
C GLU A 241 19.01 0.20 -23.82
N LYS A 242 18.11 0.78 -24.63
CA LYS A 242 17.35 0.13 -25.70
C LYS A 242 16.44 -1.00 -25.19
N SER A 243 16.02 -0.93 -23.92
CA SER A 243 15.01 -1.84 -23.34
C SER A 243 13.60 -1.29 -23.58
N LYS A 244 13.20 -1.18 -24.85
CA LYS A 244 11.96 -0.50 -25.27
C LYS A 244 10.72 -0.99 -24.52
N THR A 245 10.56 -2.31 -24.36
CA THR A 245 9.41 -2.89 -23.64
C THR A 245 9.35 -2.43 -22.19
N LYS A 246 10.48 -2.38 -21.48
CA LYS A 246 10.52 -1.87 -20.09
C LYS A 246 10.22 -0.37 -20.04
N GLY A 247 10.78 0.40 -20.97
CA GLY A 247 10.47 1.83 -21.11
C GLY A 247 8.97 2.08 -21.29
N TRP A 248 8.32 1.36 -22.21
CA TRP A 248 6.88 1.47 -22.44
C TRP A 248 6.03 1.01 -21.26
N LEU A 249 6.46 -0.01 -20.50
CA LEU A 249 5.79 -0.39 -19.26
C LEU A 249 5.82 0.75 -18.23
N ILE A 250 6.93 1.47 -18.09
CA ILE A 250 6.98 2.65 -17.20
C ILE A 250 6.13 3.80 -17.74
N ILE A 251 6.05 4.01 -19.06
CA ILE A 251 5.11 4.97 -19.63
C ILE A 251 3.66 4.60 -19.31
N ALA A 252 3.31 3.30 -19.30
CA ALA A 252 1.99 2.86 -18.88
C ALA A 252 1.71 3.18 -17.40
N VAL A 253 2.70 2.98 -16.50
CA VAL A 253 2.60 3.39 -15.08
C VAL A 253 2.27 4.87 -14.99
N LEU A 254 3.00 5.72 -15.71
CA LEU A 254 2.80 7.17 -15.72
C LEU A 254 1.42 7.56 -16.23
N ILE A 255 0.92 6.91 -17.28
CA ILE A 255 -0.45 7.14 -17.78
C ILE A 255 -1.49 6.80 -16.70
N PHE A 256 -1.35 5.67 -16.01
CA PHE A 256 -2.28 5.29 -14.95
C PHE A 256 -2.23 6.24 -13.75
N LEU A 257 -1.05 6.72 -13.36
CA LEU A 257 -0.90 7.74 -12.33
C LEU A 257 -1.57 9.08 -12.72
N LEU A 258 -1.47 9.46 -14.00
CA LEU A 258 -2.16 10.64 -14.53
C LEU A 258 -3.68 10.46 -14.54
N CYS A 259 -4.18 9.27 -14.87
CA CYS A 259 -5.61 8.96 -14.79
C CYS A 259 -6.14 8.99 -13.35
N ASP A 260 -5.41 8.41 -12.38
CA ASP A 260 -5.71 8.52 -10.95
C ASP A 260 -5.81 9.99 -10.53
N THR A 261 -4.79 10.78 -10.87
CA THR A 261 -4.71 12.20 -10.50
C THR A 261 -5.83 13.02 -11.16
N TYR A 262 -6.16 12.71 -12.41
CA TYR A 262 -7.29 13.33 -13.10
C TYR A 262 -8.58 13.08 -12.34
N ILE A 263 -8.86 11.82 -11.94
CA ILE A 263 -10.08 11.53 -11.19
C ILE A 263 -10.08 12.24 -9.83
N ALA A 264 -8.94 12.23 -9.14
CA ALA A 264 -8.79 12.90 -7.86
C ALA A 264 -9.13 14.40 -7.95
N LEU A 265 -8.62 15.08 -8.97
CA LEU A 265 -8.79 16.52 -9.15
C LEU A 265 -10.18 16.90 -9.69
N GLN A 266 -10.73 16.12 -10.60
CA GLN A 266 -12.00 16.47 -11.27
C GLN A 266 -13.24 16.01 -10.50
N TYR A 267 -13.14 14.92 -9.73
CA TYR A 267 -14.31 14.32 -9.10
C TYR A 267 -14.21 14.26 -7.57
N ASN A 268 -13.12 13.70 -7.01
CA ASN A 268 -13.00 13.64 -5.55
C ASN A 268 -12.84 15.04 -4.94
N ARG A 269 -11.98 15.89 -5.51
CA ARG A 269 -11.67 17.20 -4.93
C ARG A 269 -12.90 18.13 -4.82
N PRO A 270 -13.78 18.26 -5.81
CA PRO A 270 -15.02 19.02 -5.64
C PRO A 270 -15.91 18.52 -4.50
N ILE A 271 -15.99 17.19 -4.32
CA ILE A 271 -16.74 16.61 -3.19
C ILE A 271 -16.03 16.87 -1.86
N ASN A 272 -14.69 16.81 -1.82
CA ASN A 272 -13.93 17.18 -0.63
C ASN A 272 -14.17 18.66 -0.28
N ASP A 273 -14.17 19.55 -1.26
CA ASP A 273 -14.50 20.97 -1.06
C ASP A 273 -15.91 21.13 -0.47
N LEU A 274 -16.87 20.31 -0.89
CA LEU A 274 -18.20 20.25 -0.29
C LEU A 274 -18.16 19.75 1.17
N PHE A 275 -17.45 18.66 1.46
CA PHE A 275 -17.28 18.14 2.83
C PHE A 275 -16.65 19.18 3.78
N LEU A 276 -15.75 20.03 3.29
CA LEU A 276 -15.16 21.12 4.07
C LEU A 276 -16.19 22.17 4.50
N THR A 277 -17.30 22.33 3.79
CA THR A 277 -18.40 23.26 4.14
C THR A 277 -19.36 22.71 5.20
N TRP A 278 -19.33 21.39 5.44
CA TRP A 278 -20.25 20.74 6.38
C TRP A 278 -19.81 20.92 7.83
N THR A 279 -20.77 21.13 8.71
CA THR A 279 -20.62 21.05 10.17
C THR A 279 -21.50 19.92 10.69
N PRO A 280 -21.33 19.45 11.94
CA PRO A 280 -22.21 18.42 12.50
C PRO A 280 -23.71 18.74 12.41
N THR A 281 -24.08 20.03 12.30
CA THR A 281 -25.48 20.49 12.19
C THR A 281 -25.90 20.86 10.77
N THR A 282 -24.99 20.86 9.78
CA THR A 282 -25.29 21.24 8.38
C THR A 282 -25.03 20.12 7.37
N ILE A 283 -24.78 18.88 7.83
CA ILE A 283 -24.68 17.71 6.95
C ILE A 283 -26.02 17.54 6.20
N PRO A 284 -26.02 17.47 4.87
CA PRO A 284 -27.25 17.38 4.09
C PRO A 284 -27.92 16.01 4.24
N THR A 285 -29.23 15.93 4.10
CA THR A 285 -29.99 14.67 4.26
C THR A 285 -29.58 13.58 3.26
N ASN A 286 -29.07 13.97 2.09
CA ASN A 286 -28.55 13.07 1.05
C ASN A 286 -27.04 12.76 1.16
N TRP A 287 -26.38 13.07 2.29
CA TRP A 287 -24.92 12.93 2.44
C TRP A 287 -24.39 11.53 2.11
N LYS A 288 -25.16 10.46 2.37
CA LYS A 288 -24.77 9.09 2.03
C LYS A 288 -24.58 8.90 0.53
N ILE A 289 -25.46 9.48 -0.29
CA ILE A 289 -25.36 9.43 -1.76
C ILE A 289 -24.07 10.12 -2.21
N ILE A 290 -23.77 11.29 -1.65
CA ILE A 290 -22.56 12.07 -1.96
C ILE A 290 -21.29 11.31 -1.54
N ARG A 291 -21.32 10.68 -0.35
CA ARG A 291 -20.23 9.82 0.13
C ARG A 291 -20.02 8.61 -0.78
N ASP A 292 -21.09 7.93 -1.17
CA ASP A 292 -20.99 6.72 -2.00
C ASP A 292 -20.43 7.06 -3.39
N GLU A 293 -20.82 8.20 -3.94
CA GLU A 293 -20.22 8.77 -5.16
C GLU A 293 -18.72 9.06 -4.96
N TRP A 294 -18.33 9.73 -3.86
CA TRP A 294 -16.94 9.96 -3.50
C TRP A 294 -16.12 8.66 -3.37
N LEU A 295 -16.67 7.63 -2.72
CA LEU A 295 -16.06 6.31 -2.57
C LEU A 295 -15.92 5.61 -3.93
N SER A 296 -16.90 5.74 -4.83
CA SER A 296 -16.83 5.17 -6.18
C SER A 296 -15.66 5.76 -6.99
N TYR A 297 -15.39 7.06 -6.85
CA TYR A 297 -14.23 7.68 -7.50
C TYR A 297 -12.90 7.19 -6.91
N HIS A 298 -12.83 6.96 -5.60
CA HIS A 298 -11.66 6.32 -5.00
C HIS A 298 -11.46 4.88 -5.49
N LEU A 299 -12.53 4.11 -5.71
CA LEU A 299 -12.43 2.78 -6.30
C LEU A 299 -11.82 2.84 -7.70
N TYR A 300 -12.25 3.75 -8.57
CA TYR A 300 -11.67 3.91 -9.91
C TYR A 300 -10.18 4.28 -9.86
N ARG A 301 -9.81 5.16 -8.92
CA ARG A 301 -8.42 5.54 -8.65
C ARG A 301 -7.56 4.35 -8.25
N ASP A 302 -8.05 3.53 -7.32
CA ASP A 302 -7.33 2.36 -6.83
C ASP A 302 -7.14 1.29 -7.94
N ILE A 303 -8.12 1.16 -8.84
CA ILE A 303 -7.99 0.32 -10.04
C ILE A 303 -6.80 0.78 -10.91
N PHE A 304 -6.67 2.09 -11.16
CA PHE A 304 -5.53 2.61 -11.92
C PHE A 304 -4.19 2.37 -11.20
N MET A 305 -4.14 2.55 -9.88
CA MET A 305 -2.93 2.28 -9.11
C MET A 305 -2.51 0.81 -9.18
N ILE A 306 -3.46 -0.13 -9.20
CA ILE A 306 -3.17 -1.55 -9.41
C ILE A 306 -2.67 -1.81 -10.84
N LEU A 307 -3.27 -1.22 -11.86
CA LEU A 307 -2.80 -1.37 -13.24
C LEU A 307 -1.37 -0.81 -13.39
N GLY A 308 -1.05 0.29 -12.70
CA GLY A 308 0.31 0.82 -12.58
C GLY A 308 1.25 -0.16 -11.87
N LEU A 309 0.86 -0.71 -10.72
CA LEU A 309 1.65 -1.72 -10.00
C LEU A 309 1.94 -2.96 -10.87
N ILE A 310 0.93 -3.47 -11.57
CA ILE A 310 1.10 -4.61 -12.49
C ILE A 310 2.11 -4.26 -13.57
N SER A 311 1.98 -3.07 -14.18
CA SER A 311 2.88 -2.59 -15.24
C SER A 311 4.33 -2.51 -14.79
N ILE A 312 4.59 -1.93 -13.60
CA ILE A 312 5.96 -1.84 -13.07
C ILE A 312 6.50 -3.22 -12.65
N LEU A 313 5.67 -4.11 -12.09
CA LEU A 313 6.10 -5.47 -11.76
C LEU A 313 6.49 -6.28 -13.00
N LEU A 314 5.81 -6.07 -14.13
CA LEU A 314 6.13 -6.76 -15.39
C LEU A 314 7.56 -6.46 -15.89
N ILE A 315 8.18 -5.34 -15.52
CA ILE A 315 9.56 -5.01 -15.94
C ILE A 315 10.58 -6.06 -15.46
N TYR A 316 10.31 -6.73 -14.34
CA TYR A 316 11.17 -7.79 -13.78
C TYR A 316 11.05 -9.11 -14.53
N PHE A 317 9.98 -9.28 -15.32
CA PHE A 317 9.71 -10.50 -16.08
C PHE A 317 10.08 -10.38 -17.56
N VAL A 318 10.21 -9.14 -18.09
CA VAL A 318 10.68 -8.88 -19.45
C VAL A 318 12.13 -9.38 -19.62
N LYS A 319 12.32 -10.34 -20.55
CA LYS A 319 13.63 -10.86 -20.92
C LYS A 319 14.49 -9.74 -21.51
N ARG A 320 15.77 -9.71 -21.17
CA ARG A 320 16.73 -8.83 -21.84
C ARG A 320 16.88 -9.31 -23.28
N ASN A 321 16.70 -8.43 -24.26
CA ASN A 321 17.06 -8.74 -25.64
C ASN A 321 18.54 -9.10 -25.66
N LYS A 322 18.88 -10.33 -26.07
CA LYS A 322 20.27 -10.68 -26.34
C LYS A 322 20.72 -9.73 -27.44
N SER A 323 21.71 -8.88 -27.15
CA SER A 323 22.37 -8.14 -28.22
C SER A 323 22.89 -9.20 -29.17
N VAL A 324 22.42 -9.17 -30.43
CA VAL A 324 23.03 -9.91 -31.52
C VAL A 324 24.52 -9.60 -31.41
N LYS A 325 25.35 -10.61 -31.08
CA LYS A 325 26.80 -10.44 -31.16
C LYS A 325 27.03 -9.94 -32.58
N GLN A 326 27.50 -8.71 -32.74
CA GLN A 326 28.05 -8.31 -34.03
C GLN A 326 29.22 -9.25 -34.24
N VAL A 327 29.00 -10.24 -35.11
CA VAL A 327 30.06 -11.06 -35.68
C VAL A 327 30.85 -10.09 -36.56
N TYR A 328 31.88 -9.48 -35.98
CA TYR A 328 32.93 -8.87 -36.75
C TYR A 328 33.92 -9.98 -37.09
N ASP A 329 33.53 -10.84 -38.05
CA ASP A 329 34.44 -11.69 -38.80
C ASP A 329 34.54 -11.08 -40.21
N ILE A 330 35.44 -10.10 -40.38
CA ILE A 330 36.08 -9.76 -41.67
C ILE A 330 37.50 -9.29 -41.37
#